data_AF-A0A7U4DW15-F1
#
_entry.id   AF-A0A7U4DW15-F1
#
_cell.length_a   1.000
_cell.length_b   1.000
_cell.length_c   1.000
_cell.angle_alpha   90.00
_cell.angle_beta   90.00
_cell.angle_gamma   90.00
#
_symmetry.space_group_name_H-M   'P 1'
#
loop_
_entity.id
_entity.type
_entity.pdbx_description
1 polymer ?
#
loop_
_entity_poly.entity_id
_entity_poly.type
_entity_poly.pdbx_seq_one_letter_code
_entity_poly.pdbx_strand_id
1 'polypeptide(L)'
;MIDKFGVLTYESDIYVKRNWINLGDYVQSTAAKQFFPRVDSFIPRDHMNSYAGDPVKMIMNAWYMDLPENFPPSDAVDPLYVSIHINSTVAEKMFTPATIKHFKKCGPIGCRDFYTRDMLQSKGIDAYYSGCMTLTLGETYKRDNVTDDIYFIDVMYDSKTLPELIRQPLRFGKRVLNGRAFEFTHRKKVLSKYFDEDLLEKAKFETQIIPYISADEGFKLADDFLKRLANAKLVVTSRIHTALPCLAMGTPVIFVNGGFKNKVDNCRFDGLFDFFNRIDVDDKANSTVNFEFSGEKIGINSKISNKDVHLQYARALVEKCKSFAKY
;
A
#
# COMPACT_ATOMS: atom_id res chain seq x y z
N MET A 1 -6.31 34.59 -2.32
CA MET A 1 -6.46 33.54 -3.35
C MET A 1 -7.11 32.34 -2.68
N ILE A 2 -8.00 31.63 -3.37
CA ILE A 2 -8.54 30.36 -2.86
C ILE A 2 -7.47 29.30 -3.08
N ASP A 3 -7.06 28.61 -2.02
CA ASP A 3 -6.11 27.49 -2.14
C ASP A 3 -6.66 26.42 -3.09
N LYS A 4 -5.79 25.90 -3.97
CA LYS A 4 -6.09 24.77 -4.85
C LYS A 4 -5.40 23.50 -4.35
N PHE A 5 -5.99 22.34 -4.65
CA PHE A 5 -5.54 21.06 -4.13
C PHE A 5 -5.22 20.07 -5.24
N GLY A 6 -4.00 19.55 -5.20
CA GLY A 6 -3.52 18.49 -6.07
C GLY A 6 -3.62 17.14 -5.40
N VAL A 7 -3.88 16.09 -6.19
CA VAL A 7 -3.77 14.69 -5.73
C VAL A 7 -2.90 13.91 -6.70
N LEU A 8 -2.05 13.05 -6.14
CA LEU A 8 -1.17 12.17 -6.90
C LEU A 8 -1.96 11.16 -7.74
N THR A 9 -1.53 10.98 -8.98
CA THR A 9 -1.99 9.88 -9.84
C THR A 9 -0.79 9.12 -10.42
N TYR A 10 -1.03 8.09 -11.24
CA TYR A 10 -0.01 7.11 -11.62
C TYR A 10 0.07 6.88 -13.13
N GLU A 11 -0.61 7.68 -13.92
CA GLU A 11 -0.52 7.60 -15.37
C GLU A 11 0.86 8.03 -15.84
N SER A 12 1.55 7.12 -16.52
CA SER A 12 2.75 7.41 -17.30
C SER A 12 2.86 6.41 -18.43
N ASP A 13 3.75 6.68 -19.39
CA ASP A 13 4.01 5.79 -20.52
C ASP A 13 4.38 4.37 -20.06
N ILE A 14 4.99 4.24 -18.87
CA ILE A 14 5.30 2.95 -18.25
C ILE A 14 4.03 2.17 -17.91
N TYR A 15 3.01 2.84 -17.35
CA TYR A 15 1.76 2.22 -16.93
C TYR A 15 0.89 1.87 -18.15
N VAL A 16 0.85 2.76 -19.14
CA VAL A 16 0.18 2.50 -20.43
C VAL A 16 0.83 1.30 -21.12
N LYS A 17 2.16 1.28 -21.24
CA LYS A 17 2.89 0.20 -21.93
C LYS A 17 2.76 -1.15 -21.23
N ARG A 18 2.76 -1.18 -19.89
CA ARG A 18 2.59 -2.43 -19.14
C ARG A 18 1.13 -2.90 -19.08
N ASN A 19 0.16 -2.00 -19.33
CA ASN A 19 -1.27 -2.27 -19.43
C ASN A 19 -1.91 -2.87 -18.16
N TRP A 20 -1.32 -2.63 -16.99
CA TRP A 20 -1.89 -3.01 -15.70
C TRP A 20 -1.47 -2.01 -14.62
N ILE A 21 -2.28 -1.89 -13.58
CA ILE A 21 -1.98 -1.09 -12.38
C ILE A 21 -2.22 -1.90 -11.11
N ASN A 22 -1.65 -1.42 -10.00
CA ASN A 22 -1.99 -1.90 -8.67
C ASN A 22 -3.03 -0.95 -8.07
N LEU A 23 -4.22 -1.45 -7.77
CA LEU A 23 -5.29 -0.63 -7.16
C LEU A 23 -4.85 0.00 -5.83
N GLY A 24 -3.91 -0.62 -5.11
CA GLY A 24 -3.31 -0.09 -3.89
C GLY A 24 -2.59 1.26 -4.07
N ASP A 25 -2.25 1.65 -5.29
CA ASP A 25 -1.75 2.99 -5.60
C ASP A 25 -2.88 4.03 -5.48
N TYR A 26 -4.04 3.79 -6.10
CA TYR A 26 -5.21 4.66 -5.93
C TYR A 26 -5.79 4.64 -4.51
N VAL A 27 -5.63 3.55 -3.75
CA VAL A 27 -5.97 3.52 -2.32
C VAL A 27 -5.12 4.53 -1.52
N GLN A 28 -3.83 4.66 -1.84
CA GLN A 28 -2.96 5.66 -1.22
C GLN A 28 -3.42 7.09 -1.59
N SER A 29 -3.66 7.37 -2.87
CA SER A 29 -4.14 8.70 -3.29
C SER A 29 -5.52 9.04 -2.72
N THR A 30 -6.40 8.05 -2.59
CA THR A 30 -7.73 8.23 -1.95
C THR A 30 -7.59 8.63 -0.48
N ALA A 31 -6.60 8.05 0.23
CA ALA A 31 -6.31 8.43 1.60
C ALA A 31 -5.85 9.88 1.76
N ALA A 32 -5.15 10.45 0.79
CA ALA A 32 -4.84 11.89 0.77
C ALA A 32 -6.04 12.74 0.36
N LYS A 33 -6.75 12.33 -0.68
CA LYS A 33 -7.90 13.03 -1.25
C LYS A 33 -8.95 13.40 -0.20
N GLN A 34 -9.19 12.55 0.80
CA GLN A 34 -10.22 12.79 1.82
C GLN A 34 -9.99 14.05 2.68
N PHE A 35 -8.76 14.55 2.76
CA PHE A 35 -8.45 15.74 3.56
C PHE A 35 -8.72 17.04 2.83
N PHE A 36 -8.87 16.99 1.50
CA PHE A 36 -9.19 18.16 0.69
C PHE A 36 -10.68 18.16 0.39
N PRO A 37 -11.38 19.30 0.45
CA PRO A 37 -12.81 19.33 0.16
C PRO A 37 -13.12 19.31 -1.34
N ARG A 38 -12.10 19.45 -2.20
CA ARG A 38 -12.16 19.22 -3.64
C ARG A 38 -10.79 18.86 -4.18
N VAL A 39 -10.74 18.39 -5.41
CA VAL A 39 -9.50 18.16 -6.16
C VAL A 39 -9.52 19.08 -7.38
N ASP A 40 -8.56 19.99 -7.45
CA ASP A 40 -8.41 20.96 -8.55
C ASP A 40 -7.43 20.44 -9.63
N SER A 41 -6.56 19.49 -9.30
CA SER A 41 -5.59 18.94 -10.25
C SER A 41 -5.20 17.50 -9.92
N PHE A 42 -5.13 16.66 -10.95
CA PHE A 42 -4.45 15.37 -10.89
C PHE A 42 -3.01 15.55 -11.38
N ILE A 43 -2.04 15.13 -10.56
CA ILE A 43 -0.62 15.30 -10.85
C ILE A 43 0.04 13.92 -10.87
N PRO A 44 0.50 13.44 -12.03
CA PRO A 44 1.17 12.14 -12.10
C PRO A 44 2.46 12.12 -11.28
N ARG A 45 2.61 11.10 -10.43
CA ARG A 45 3.77 10.93 -9.53
C ARG A 45 5.09 11.03 -10.28
N ASP A 46 5.20 10.40 -11.44
CA ASP A 46 6.46 10.33 -12.19
C ASP A 46 6.69 11.55 -13.11
N HIS A 47 5.79 12.54 -13.13
CA HIS A 47 5.87 13.75 -13.95
C HIS A 47 5.51 15.02 -13.15
N MET A 48 5.70 15.00 -11.83
CA MET A 48 5.39 16.14 -10.97
C MET A 48 6.30 17.37 -11.21
N ASN A 49 7.49 17.18 -11.76
CA ASN A 49 8.40 18.27 -12.15
C ASN A 49 7.87 19.12 -13.30
N SER A 50 7.05 18.55 -14.19
CA SER A 50 6.52 19.25 -15.36
C SER A 50 5.17 19.93 -15.11
N TYR A 51 4.67 19.90 -13.87
CA TYR A 51 3.43 20.58 -13.51
C TYR A 51 3.57 22.11 -13.71
N ALA A 52 2.76 22.65 -14.62
CA ALA A 52 2.75 24.07 -15.00
C ALA A 52 1.37 24.73 -14.75
N GLY A 53 0.53 24.10 -13.91
CA GLY A 53 -0.74 24.67 -13.49
C GLY A 53 -0.59 25.73 -12.40
N ASP A 54 -1.73 26.16 -11.87
CA ASP A 54 -1.77 27.10 -10.74
C ASP A 54 -1.14 26.48 -9.47
N PRO A 55 -0.64 27.29 -8.53
CA PRO A 55 -0.10 26.76 -7.27
C PRO A 55 -1.10 25.87 -6.54
N VAL A 56 -0.67 24.67 -6.13
CA VAL A 56 -1.49 23.68 -5.42
C VAL A 56 -0.83 23.16 -4.15
N LYS A 57 -1.64 22.96 -3.10
CA LYS A 57 -1.28 22.13 -1.96
C LYS A 57 -1.43 20.66 -2.32
N MET A 58 -0.44 19.82 -1.99
CA MET A 58 -0.50 18.38 -2.27
C MET A 58 0.10 17.55 -1.13
N ILE A 59 -0.65 16.55 -0.66
CA ILE A 59 -0.13 15.55 0.26
C ILE A 59 0.66 14.52 -0.54
N MET A 60 1.96 14.44 -0.26
CA MET A 60 2.93 13.69 -1.05
C MET A 60 3.14 12.27 -0.51
N ASN A 61 2.10 11.44 -0.49
CA ASN A 61 2.20 10.04 -0.05
C ASN A 61 2.26 9.06 -1.24
N ALA A 62 3.37 8.36 -1.42
CA ALA A 62 3.45 7.25 -2.38
C ALA A 62 4.67 6.36 -2.14
N TRP A 63 4.74 5.28 -2.92
CA TRP A 63 5.99 4.65 -3.28
C TRP A 63 6.68 5.49 -4.37
N TYR A 64 7.88 5.99 -4.09
CA TYR A 64 8.66 6.80 -5.01
C TYR A 64 9.83 5.96 -5.55
N MET A 65 10.04 5.87 -6.86
CA MET A 65 9.24 6.30 -8.01
C MET A 65 9.76 5.55 -9.25
N ASP A 66 9.03 5.53 -10.36
CA ASP A 66 9.49 4.83 -11.57
C ASP A 66 10.45 5.70 -12.40
N LEU A 67 10.32 7.03 -12.36
CA LEU A 67 11.19 8.00 -13.05
C LEU A 67 11.88 8.98 -12.07
N PRO A 68 12.89 8.54 -11.30
CA PRO A 68 13.56 9.36 -10.28
C PRO A 68 14.19 10.65 -10.79
N GLU A 69 14.54 10.71 -12.07
CA GLU A 69 15.04 11.91 -12.76
C GLU A 69 14.02 13.06 -12.83
N ASN A 70 12.72 12.75 -12.68
CA ASN A 70 11.63 13.72 -12.71
C ASN A 70 11.29 14.26 -11.30
N PHE A 71 12.20 14.11 -10.34
CA PHE A 71 12.11 14.71 -9.01
C PHE A 71 13.24 15.73 -8.81
N PRO A 72 13.02 16.89 -8.16
CA PRO A 72 11.84 17.31 -7.35
C PRO A 72 10.62 17.76 -8.16
N PRO A 73 9.44 17.92 -7.51
CA PRO A 73 8.27 18.52 -8.14
C PRO A 73 8.50 19.97 -8.57
N SER A 74 7.61 20.48 -9.43
CA SER A 74 7.54 21.89 -9.81
C SER A 74 7.36 22.80 -8.59
N ASP A 75 7.89 24.02 -8.65
CA ASP A 75 7.73 25.05 -7.60
C ASP A 75 6.27 25.47 -7.37
N ALA A 76 5.36 25.16 -8.32
CA ALA A 76 3.92 25.36 -8.15
C ALA A 76 3.26 24.29 -7.24
N VAL A 77 3.99 23.25 -6.84
CA VAL A 77 3.49 22.25 -5.89
C VAL A 77 4.01 22.59 -4.50
N ASP A 78 3.09 22.96 -3.59
CA ASP A 78 3.35 23.08 -2.15
C ASP A 78 3.15 21.70 -1.49
N PRO A 79 4.22 21.00 -1.09
CA PRO A 79 4.13 19.60 -0.70
C PRO A 79 4.07 19.43 0.82
N LEU A 80 3.13 18.59 1.28
CA LEU A 80 3.24 17.93 2.60
C LEU A 80 3.79 16.52 2.43
N TYR A 81 5.05 16.30 2.83
CA TYR A 81 5.62 14.96 2.81
C TYR A 81 5.23 14.13 4.03
N VAL A 82 4.41 13.11 3.79
CA VAL A 82 4.06 12.06 4.76
C VAL A 82 3.99 10.72 4.05
N SER A 83 4.33 9.66 4.76
CA SER A 83 4.20 8.28 4.27
C SER A 83 4.90 8.01 2.93
N ILE A 84 6.04 8.68 2.67
CA ILE A 84 6.85 8.35 1.49
C ILE A 84 7.69 7.10 1.73
N HIS A 85 7.86 6.32 0.67
CA HIS A 85 8.85 5.24 0.64
C HIS A 85 9.74 5.41 -0.58
N ILE A 86 11.05 5.27 -0.38
CA ILE A 86 12.04 5.29 -1.46
C ILE A 86 12.73 3.92 -1.50
N ASN A 87 12.63 3.22 -2.63
CA ASN A 87 13.27 1.92 -2.79
C ASN A 87 14.81 2.08 -2.94
N SER A 88 15.58 1.13 -2.40
CA SER A 88 17.04 1.07 -2.59
C SER A 88 17.47 1.13 -4.06
N THR A 89 16.66 0.56 -4.97
CA THR A 89 16.97 0.49 -6.40
C THR A 89 16.91 1.83 -7.13
N VAL A 90 16.17 2.81 -6.57
CA VAL A 90 16.01 4.15 -7.17
C VAL A 90 16.68 5.24 -6.34
N ALA A 91 17.03 4.95 -5.08
CA ALA A 91 17.63 5.88 -4.14
C ALA A 91 18.85 6.63 -4.72
N GLU A 92 19.81 5.92 -5.32
CA GLU A 92 21.02 6.55 -5.88
C GLU A 92 20.70 7.57 -6.98
N LYS A 93 19.73 7.28 -7.84
CA LYS A 93 19.29 8.19 -8.91
C LYS A 93 18.48 9.36 -8.38
N MET A 94 17.71 9.13 -7.31
CA MET A 94 16.80 10.12 -6.75
C MET A 94 17.55 11.22 -5.98
N PHE A 95 18.62 10.90 -5.24
CA PHE A 95 19.35 11.87 -4.40
C PHE A 95 20.36 12.74 -5.14
N THR A 96 19.88 13.48 -6.15
CA THR A 96 20.63 14.58 -6.74
C THR A 96 20.79 15.75 -5.76
N PRO A 97 21.74 16.68 -5.97
CA PRO A 97 21.86 17.89 -5.16
C PRO A 97 20.56 18.71 -5.11
N ALA A 98 19.80 18.75 -6.21
CA ALA A 98 18.52 19.43 -6.29
C ALA A 98 17.46 18.76 -5.40
N THR A 99 17.35 17.43 -5.45
CA THR A 99 16.45 16.65 -4.59
C THR A 99 16.77 16.83 -3.11
N ILE A 100 18.04 16.76 -2.73
CA ILE A 100 18.46 16.94 -1.33
C ILE A 100 18.11 18.36 -0.86
N LYS A 101 18.40 19.38 -1.69
CA LYS A 101 18.04 20.78 -1.39
C LYS A 101 16.53 20.95 -1.22
N HIS A 102 15.74 20.33 -2.09
CA HIS A 102 14.27 20.35 -2.03
C HIS A 102 13.75 19.73 -0.73
N PHE A 103 14.18 18.52 -0.39
CA PHE A 103 13.75 17.88 0.85
C PHE A 103 14.17 18.66 2.10
N LYS A 104 15.35 19.27 2.12
CA LYS A 104 15.77 20.15 3.23
C LYS A 104 14.89 21.38 3.36
N LYS A 105 14.43 21.96 2.25
CA LYS A 105 13.51 23.12 2.23
C LYS A 105 12.13 22.76 2.76
N CYS A 106 11.63 21.55 2.45
CA CYS A 106 10.28 21.10 2.80
C CYS A 106 10.20 20.26 4.08
N GLY A 107 11.31 20.06 4.79
CA GLY A 107 11.38 19.23 5.99
C GLY A 107 10.53 19.77 7.16
N PRO A 108 10.20 18.93 8.15
CA PRO A 108 10.60 17.52 8.29
C PRO A 108 9.80 16.58 7.37
N ILE A 109 10.49 15.56 6.83
CA ILE A 109 9.93 14.61 5.86
C ILE A 109 9.35 13.38 6.57
N GLY A 110 8.05 13.13 6.41
CA GLY A 110 7.38 11.94 6.97
C GLY A 110 7.56 10.71 6.10
N CYS A 111 8.19 9.67 6.65
CA CYS A 111 8.49 8.41 5.97
C CYS A 111 7.53 7.29 6.36
N ARG A 112 7.20 6.42 5.40
CA ARG A 112 6.35 5.25 5.61
C ARG A 112 7.01 4.16 6.44
N ASP A 113 8.33 4.05 6.34
CA ASP A 113 9.16 3.01 6.94
C ASP A 113 10.47 3.58 7.48
N PHE A 114 11.08 2.86 8.41
CA PHE A 114 12.36 3.24 9.00
C PHE A 114 13.49 3.25 7.97
N TYR A 115 13.44 2.35 6.99
CA TYR A 115 14.42 2.32 5.89
C TYR A 115 14.51 3.67 5.15
N THR A 116 13.37 4.23 4.73
CA THR A 116 13.33 5.53 4.05
C THR A 116 13.73 6.67 5.00
N ARG A 117 13.31 6.63 6.27
CA ARG A 117 13.73 7.61 7.29
C ARG A 117 15.25 7.65 7.42
N ASP A 118 15.86 6.51 7.68
CA ASP A 118 17.30 6.39 7.96
C ASP A 118 18.12 6.77 6.73
N MET A 119 17.63 6.39 5.54
CA MET A 119 18.21 6.82 4.27
C MET A 119 18.22 8.35 4.13
N LEU A 120 17.10 9.04 4.40
CA LEU A 120 17.04 10.51 4.33
C LEU A 120 17.93 11.16 5.39
N GLN A 121 17.90 10.67 6.63
CA GLN A 121 18.74 11.16 7.72
C GLN A 121 20.22 11.02 7.40
N SER A 122 20.65 9.92 6.75
CA SER A 122 22.04 9.73 6.29
C SER A 122 22.51 10.79 5.27
N LYS A 123 21.57 11.48 4.60
CA LYS A 123 21.84 12.60 3.69
C LYS A 123 21.70 13.98 4.35
N GLY A 124 21.52 14.00 5.68
CA GLY A 124 21.31 15.20 6.48
C GLY A 124 19.96 15.87 6.24
N ILE A 125 18.94 15.11 5.80
CA ILE A 125 17.56 15.57 5.66
C ILE A 125 16.81 15.24 6.95
N ASP A 126 16.13 16.23 7.53
CA ASP A 126 15.27 16.00 8.68
C ASP A 126 14.07 15.12 8.27
N ALA A 127 13.98 13.94 8.86
CA ALA A 127 12.99 12.93 8.50
C ALA A 127 12.56 12.14 9.74
N TYR A 128 11.28 11.75 9.77
CA TYR A 128 10.68 11.00 10.87
C TYR A 128 9.80 9.88 10.34
N TYR A 129 9.53 8.87 11.16
CA TYR A 129 8.59 7.81 10.81
C TYR A 129 7.15 8.28 11.03
N SER A 130 6.36 8.32 9.95
CA SER A 130 4.95 8.75 9.99
C SER A 130 3.96 7.60 9.87
N GLY A 131 4.41 6.38 9.53
CA GLY A 131 3.52 5.30 9.12
C GLY A 131 2.91 5.56 7.74
N CYS A 132 1.86 4.82 7.38
CA CYS A 132 1.24 4.89 6.05
C CYS A 132 -0.04 5.72 6.04
N MET A 133 -0.22 6.53 4.99
CA MET A 133 -1.37 7.42 4.82
C MET A 133 -2.71 6.67 4.84
N THR A 134 -2.73 5.41 4.39
CA THR A 134 -3.94 4.58 4.38
C THR A 134 -4.45 4.23 5.79
N LEU A 135 -3.65 4.43 6.85
CA LEU A 135 -4.10 4.34 8.24
C LEU A 135 -5.13 5.42 8.61
N THR A 136 -5.29 6.45 7.79
CA THR A 136 -6.24 7.56 8.01
C THR A 136 -7.60 7.32 7.37
N LEU A 137 -7.77 6.25 6.59
CA LEU A 137 -9.01 6.01 5.82
C LEU A 137 -10.25 5.82 6.70
N GLY A 138 -10.06 5.51 7.98
CA GLY A 138 -11.14 5.48 8.97
C GLY A 138 -11.82 6.83 9.18
N GLU A 139 -11.28 7.97 8.71
CA GLU A 139 -11.97 9.27 8.76
C GLU A 139 -13.21 9.27 7.85
N THR A 140 -13.09 8.71 6.64
CA THR A 140 -14.17 8.68 5.64
C THR A 140 -14.93 7.35 5.64
N TYR A 141 -14.21 6.23 5.67
CA TYR A 141 -14.80 4.90 5.50
C TYR A 141 -15.10 4.29 6.87
N LYS A 142 -16.40 4.22 7.19
CA LYS A 142 -16.90 3.69 8.46
C LYS A 142 -17.43 2.28 8.30
N ARG A 143 -17.27 1.49 9.36
CA ARG A 143 -17.74 0.11 9.48
C ARG A 143 -19.16 0.10 10.05
N ASP A 144 -20.12 0.54 9.25
CA ASP A 144 -21.51 0.74 9.72
C ASP A 144 -22.42 -0.44 9.38
N ASN A 145 -22.14 -1.18 8.29
CA ASN A 145 -23.01 -2.23 7.76
C ASN A 145 -22.23 -3.53 7.54
N VAL A 146 -21.79 -4.16 8.63
CA VAL A 146 -20.97 -5.39 8.56
C VAL A 146 -21.73 -6.50 7.84
N THR A 147 -21.15 -7.02 6.76
CA THR A 147 -21.63 -8.17 6.00
C THR A 147 -20.96 -9.47 6.46
N ASP A 148 -21.45 -10.62 6.00
CA ASP A 148 -20.78 -11.91 6.22
C ASP A 148 -19.62 -12.19 5.24
N ASP A 149 -19.24 -11.21 4.42
CA ASP A 149 -18.23 -11.40 3.39
C ASP A 149 -16.83 -11.57 3.98
N ILE A 150 -16.14 -12.61 3.54
CA ILE A 150 -14.75 -12.89 3.88
C ILE A 150 -13.90 -12.78 2.61
N TYR A 151 -12.87 -11.95 2.64
CA TYR A 151 -12.03 -11.69 1.46
C TYR A 151 -10.61 -12.22 1.64
N PHE A 152 -10.11 -12.92 0.62
CA PHE A 152 -8.71 -13.32 0.48
C PHE A 152 -8.10 -12.59 -0.72
N ILE A 153 -7.36 -11.53 -0.45
CA ILE A 153 -6.87 -10.59 -1.48
C ILE A 153 -5.37 -10.77 -1.66
N ASP A 154 -4.95 -11.25 -2.83
CA ASP A 154 -3.52 -11.45 -3.17
C ASP A 154 -2.71 -12.21 -2.08
N VAL A 155 -3.32 -13.19 -1.41
CA VAL A 155 -2.65 -13.96 -0.34
C VAL A 155 -1.53 -14.83 -0.92
N MET A 156 -0.30 -14.59 -0.45
CA MET A 156 0.94 -15.24 -0.92
C MET A 156 1.10 -15.20 -2.45
N TYR A 157 0.57 -14.16 -3.08
CA TYR A 157 0.59 -14.02 -4.52
C TYR A 157 1.93 -13.41 -4.98
N ASP A 158 2.82 -14.22 -5.57
CA ASP A 158 3.87 -13.70 -6.44
C ASP A 158 3.18 -13.18 -7.70
N SER A 159 3.49 -11.93 -8.04
CA SER A 159 2.99 -11.00 -9.05
C SER A 159 2.55 -11.49 -10.46
N LYS A 160 2.40 -12.80 -10.74
CA LYS A 160 2.07 -13.30 -12.09
C LYS A 160 1.11 -14.48 -12.03
N THR A 161 -0.09 -14.30 -12.58
CA THR A 161 -1.13 -15.32 -12.65
C THR A 161 -0.71 -16.41 -13.65
N LEU A 162 -1.25 -17.61 -13.48
CA LEU A 162 -1.07 -18.75 -14.39
C LEU A 162 -1.24 -18.43 -15.90
N PRO A 163 -2.18 -17.55 -16.33
CA PRO A 163 -2.36 -17.15 -17.73
C PRO A 163 -1.18 -16.36 -18.33
N GLU A 164 -0.44 -15.59 -17.52
CA GLU A 164 0.77 -14.88 -17.99
C GLU A 164 1.96 -15.83 -18.17
N LEU A 165 1.98 -16.92 -17.40
CA LEU A 165 3.03 -17.94 -17.43
C LEU A 165 3.03 -18.72 -18.75
N ILE A 166 1.85 -18.96 -19.31
CA ILE A 166 1.65 -19.69 -20.58
C ILE A 166 2.24 -18.89 -21.76
N ARG A 167 2.35 -17.56 -21.66
CA ARG A 167 2.90 -16.70 -22.72
C ARG A 167 4.43 -16.58 -22.73
N GLN A 168 5.17 -17.19 -21.79
CA GLN A 168 6.63 -17.08 -21.68
C GLN A 168 7.35 -18.42 -21.37
N PRO A 169 7.44 -19.36 -22.34
CA PRO A 169 7.92 -20.73 -22.12
C PRO A 169 9.37 -20.84 -21.60
N LEU A 170 10.28 -19.98 -22.06
CA LEU A 170 11.67 -19.93 -21.58
C LEU A 170 11.80 -19.58 -20.08
N ARG A 171 10.85 -18.82 -19.53
CA ARG A 171 10.83 -18.45 -18.11
C ARG A 171 10.09 -19.46 -17.24
N PHE A 172 9.15 -20.21 -17.79
CA PHE A 172 8.59 -21.39 -17.14
C PHE A 172 9.70 -22.39 -16.78
N GLY A 173 10.61 -22.69 -17.72
CA GLY A 173 11.80 -23.51 -17.46
C GLY A 173 12.69 -22.94 -16.34
N LYS A 174 12.91 -21.62 -16.33
CA LYS A 174 13.66 -20.93 -15.27
C LYS A 174 12.96 -20.97 -13.90
N ARG A 175 11.63 -21.06 -13.85
CA ARG A 175 10.83 -21.21 -12.62
C ARG A 175 10.91 -22.60 -12.01
N VAL A 176 10.91 -23.64 -12.85
CA VAL A 176 11.14 -25.03 -12.42
C VAL A 176 12.54 -25.16 -11.83
N LEU A 177 13.55 -24.60 -12.52
CA LEU A 177 14.94 -24.57 -12.03
C LEU A 177 15.12 -23.77 -10.73
N ASN A 178 14.29 -22.75 -10.48
CA ASN A 178 14.35 -21.89 -9.29
C ASN A 178 13.34 -22.28 -8.18
N GLY A 179 12.78 -23.49 -8.19
CA GLY A 179 11.90 -24.01 -7.13
C GLY A 179 10.51 -23.37 -7.03
N ARG A 180 10.07 -22.60 -8.04
CA ARG A 180 8.78 -21.87 -8.02
C ARG A 180 7.56 -22.71 -8.40
N ALA A 181 7.73 -23.99 -8.75
CA ALA A 181 6.63 -24.93 -9.01
C ALA A 181 5.81 -25.24 -7.74
N PHE A 182 6.42 -25.05 -6.56
CA PHE A 182 5.78 -25.34 -5.28
C PHE A 182 4.96 -24.16 -4.71
N GLU A 183 4.96 -22.96 -5.29
CA GLU A 183 4.29 -21.79 -4.67
C GLU A 183 2.78 -21.97 -4.48
N PHE A 184 2.11 -22.65 -5.42
CA PHE A 184 0.70 -22.99 -5.27
C PHE A 184 0.46 -23.99 -4.13
N THR A 185 1.34 -25.00 -3.99
CA THR A 185 1.26 -25.98 -2.90
C THR A 185 1.61 -25.36 -1.55
N HIS A 186 2.53 -24.39 -1.53
CA HIS A 186 2.88 -23.59 -0.34
C HIS A 186 1.67 -22.79 0.14
N ARG A 187 1.03 -22.05 -0.76
CA ARG A 187 -0.21 -21.30 -0.44
C ARG A 187 -1.29 -22.24 0.08
N LYS A 188 -1.58 -23.34 -0.62
CA LYS A 188 -2.59 -24.31 -0.17
C LYS A 188 -2.26 -24.87 1.22
N LYS A 189 -1.00 -25.27 1.46
CA LYS A 189 -0.52 -25.78 2.77
C LYS A 189 -0.71 -24.77 3.89
N VAL A 190 -0.39 -23.49 3.66
CA VAL A 190 -0.56 -22.44 4.68
C VAL A 190 -2.04 -22.19 4.94
N LEU A 191 -2.85 -22.04 3.89
CA LEU A 191 -4.28 -21.78 4.03
C LEU A 191 -4.99 -22.94 4.75
N SER A 192 -4.74 -24.19 4.36
CA SER A 192 -5.37 -25.35 4.98
C SER A 192 -4.89 -25.61 6.41
N LYS A 193 -3.73 -25.06 6.79
CA LYS A 193 -3.21 -25.14 8.17
C LYS A 193 -3.98 -24.22 9.11
N TYR A 194 -4.31 -23.00 8.68
CA TYR A 194 -4.87 -21.97 9.57
C TYR A 194 -6.36 -21.73 9.41
N PHE A 195 -6.96 -22.07 8.28
CA PHE A 195 -8.36 -21.80 7.99
C PHE A 195 -9.13 -23.11 7.77
N ASP A 196 -10.35 -23.18 8.29
CA ASP A 196 -11.24 -24.32 8.03
C ASP A 196 -11.75 -24.35 6.58
N GLU A 197 -12.21 -25.52 6.14
CA GLU A 197 -12.63 -25.73 4.75
C GLU A 197 -13.88 -24.91 4.40
N ASP A 198 -14.87 -24.89 5.30
CA ASP A 198 -16.10 -24.12 5.15
C ASP A 198 -15.86 -22.61 4.95
N LEU A 199 -14.90 -22.01 5.67
CA LEU A 199 -14.53 -20.60 5.47
C LEU A 199 -13.85 -20.41 4.12
N LEU A 200 -12.91 -21.29 3.76
CA LEU A 200 -12.19 -21.20 2.49
C LEU A 200 -13.11 -21.35 1.28
N GLU A 201 -14.15 -22.19 1.37
CA GLU A 201 -15.15 -22.37 0.31
C GLU A 201 -16.06 -21.15 0.13
N LYS A 202 -16.46 -20.49 1.23
CA LYS A 202 -17.32 -19.30 1.20
C LYS A 202 -16.56 -17.99 0.96
N ALA A 203 -15.24 -18.01 1.08
CA ALA A 203 -14.40 -16.85 0.91
C ALA A 203 -14.33 -16.36 -0.54
N LYS A 204 -14.27 -15.04 -0.73
CA LYS A 204 -14.07 -14.39 -2.02
C LYS A 204 -12.58 -14.16 -2.26
N PHE A 205 -12.03 -14.74 -3.33
CA PHE A 205 -10.63 -14.57 -3.72
C PHE A 205 -10.49 -13.49 -4.80
N GLU A 206 -9.73 -12.43 -4.52
CA GLU A 206 -9.57 -11.28 -5.42
C GLU A 206 -8.08 -10.91 -5.61
N THR A 207 -7.80 -10.13 -6.65
CA THR A 207 -6.48 -9.53 -6.89
C THR A 207 -6.58 -8.01 -7.02
N GLN A 208 -5.54 -7.29 -6.59
CA GLN A 208 -5.44 -5.84 -6.78
C GLN A 208 -4.75 -5.46 -8.09
N ILE A 209 -4.26 -6.44 -8.87
CA ILE A 209 -3.70 -6.18 -10.20
C ILE A 209 -4.86 -6.13 -11.19
N ILE A 210 -5.12 -4.94 -11.72
CA ILE A 210 -6.21 -4.69 -12.66
C ILE A 210 -5.67 -4.15 -13.98
N PRO A 211 -6.42 -4.24 -15.09
CA PRO A 211 -6.05 -3.58 -16.34
C PRO A 211 -5.76 -2.09 -16.15
N TYR A 212 -4.95 -1.51 -17.04
CA TYR A 212 -4.71 -0.08 -17.02
C TYR A 212 -6.03 0.70 -17.22
N ILE A 213 -6.21 1.75 -16.41
CA ILE A 213 -7.40 2.61 -16.38
C ILE A 213 -6.98 4.06 -16.10
N SER A 214 -7.88 5.01 -16.36
CA SER A 214 -7.70 6.43 -16.02
C SER A 214 -7.77 6.68 -14.51
N ALA A 215 -7.27 7.84 -14.06
CA ALA A 215 -7.39 8.29 -12.67
C ALA A 215 -8.81 8.30 -12.16
N ASP A 216 -9.76 8.86 -12.92
CA ASP A 216 -11.15 8.93 -12.48
C ASP A 216 -11.73 7.54 -12.16
N GLU A 217 -11.49 6.57 -13.04
CA GLU A 217 -11.92 5.20 -12.81
C GLU A 217 -11.11 4.54 -11.68
N GLY A 218 -9.82 4.84 -11.58
CA GLY A 218 -8.95 4.36 -10.49
C GLY A 218 -9.43 4.80 -9.11
N PHE A 219 -9.81 6.07 -8.96
CA PHE A 219 -10.39 6.60 -7.73
C PHE A 219 -11.75 5.97 -7.42
N LYS A 220 -12.60 5.78 -8.44
CA LYS A 220 -13.90 5.12 -8.27
C LYS A 220 -13.75 3.68 -7.79
N LEU A 221 -12.88 2.89 -8.44
CA LEU A 221 -12.62 1.51 -8.03
C LEU A 221 -11.98 1.43 -6.64
N ALA A 222 -11.11 2.37 -6.29
CA ALA A 222 -10.52 2.42 -4.95
C ALA A 222 -11.57 2.74 -3.88
N ASP A 223 -12.49 3.66 -4.15
CA ASP A 223 -13.61 3.99 -3.26
C ASP A 223 -14.56 2.79 -3.06
N ASP A 224 -14.97 2.12 -4.15
CA ASP A 224 -15.80 0.92 -4.08
C ASP A 224 -15.09 -0.23 -3.35
N PHE A 225 -13.79 -0.40 -3.58
CA PHE A 225 -12.97 -1.38 -2.87
C PHE A 225 -12.94 -1.09 -1.36
N LEU A 226 -12.69 0.15 -0.96
CA LEU A 226 -12.63 0.55 0.45
C LEU A 226 -13.98 0.41 1.16
N LYS A 227 -15.09 0.80 0.52
CA LYS A 227 -16.45 0.59 1.05
C LYS A 227 -16.75 -0.88 1.30
N ARG A 228 -16.35 -1.79 0.40
CA ARG A 228 -16.50 -3.24 0.60
C ARG A 228 -15.65 -3.74 1.76
N LEU A 229 -14.38 -3.34 1.82
CA LEU A 229 -13.49 -3.74 2.90
C LEU A 229 -13.96 -3.23 4.26
N ALA A 230 -14.44 -1.99 4.37
CA ALA A 230 -14.97 -1.42 5.61
C ALA A 230 -16.06 -2.30 6.22
N ASN A 231 -16.89 -2.90 5.36
CA ASN A 231 -18.04 -3.71 5.76
C ASN A 231 -17.76 -5.22 5.82
N ALA A 232 -16.59 -5.70 5.38
CA ALA A 232 -16.27 -7.13 5.36
C ALA A 232 -16.20 -7.74 6.77
N LYS A 233 -16.57 -9.02 6.93
CA LYS A 233 -16.41 -9.76 8.20
C LYS A 233 -14.95 -9.96 8.56
N LEU A 234 -14.15 -10.37 7.59
CA LEU A 234 -12.72 -10.66 7.75
C LEU A 234 -11.99 -10.45 6.41
N VAL A 235 -10.78 -9.91 6.48
CA VAL A 235 -9.89 -9.78 5.32
C VAL A 235 -8.58 -10.52 5.60
N VAL A 236 -8.12 -11.33 4.65
CA VAL A 236 -6.82 -12.01 4.68
C VAL A 236 -6.04 -11.55 3.46
N THR A 237 -4.82 -11.04 3.64
CA THR A 237 -4.08 -10.44 2.52
C THR A 237 -2.57 -10.42 2.73
N SER A 238 -1.80 -10.42 1.63
CA SER A 238 -0.36 -10.11 1.64
C SER A 238 -0.06 -8.68 1.15
N ARG A 239 -1.08 -7.84 0.94
CA ARG A 239 -0.94 -6.46 0.46
C ARG A 239 -1.12 -5.47 1.60
N ILE A 240 -0.08 -4.67 1.88
CA ILE A 240 -0.18 -3.64 2.94
C ILE A 240 -1.23 -2.59 2.66
N HIS A 241 -1.44 -2.21 1.40
CA HIS A 241 -2.50 -1.26 1.00
C HIS A 241 -3.89 -1.90 0.92
N THR A 242 -4.03 -3.15 1.39
CA THR A 242 -5.31 -3.77 1.77
C THR A 242 -5.39 -3.85 3.30
N ALA A 243 -4.31 -4.29 3.95
CA ALA A 243 -4.30 -4.54 5.39
C ALA A 243 -4.36 -3.26 6.24
N LEU A 244 -3.59 -2.22 5.89
CA LEU A 244 -3.57 -0.96 6.63
C LEU A 244 -4.91 -0.21 6.55
N PRO A 245 -5.60 -0.12 5.38
CA PRO A 245 -6.98 0.36 5.35
C PRO A 245 -7.90 -0.42 6.28
N CYS A 246 -7.81 -1.76 6.32
CA CYS A 246 -8.67 -2.55 7.21
C CYS A 246 -8.44 -2.20 8.67
N LEU A 247 -7.18 -2.02 9.10
CA LEU A 247 -6.85 -1.53 10.44
C LEU A 247 -7.44 -0.13 10.70
N ALA A 248 -7.38 0.78 9.73
CA ALA A 248 -7.93 2.13 9.84
C ALA A 248 -9.45 2.13 10.03
N MET A 249 -10.16 1.29 9.29
CA MET A 249 -11.62 1.20 9.26
C MET A 249 -12.19 0.28 10.37
N GLY A 250 -11.33 -0.45 11.09
CA GLY A 250 -11.74 -1.41 12.11
C GLY A 250 -12.18 -2.77 11.57
N THR A 251 -11.93 -3.06 10.29
CA THR A 251 -12.20 -4.38 9.70
C THR A 251 -11.18 -5.40 10.20
N PRO A 252 -11.61 -6.53 10.80
CA PRO A 252 -10.72 -7.61 11.19
C PRO A 252 -9.82 -8.05 10.03
N VAL A 253 -8.51 -8.05 10.25
CA VAL A 253 -7.54 -8.37 9.19
C VAL A 253 -6.41 -9.27 9.66
N ILE A 254 -6.04 -10.23 8.82
CA ILE A 254 -4.86 -11.08 8.99
C ILE A 254 -3.91 -10.81 7.82
N PHE A 255 -2.71 -10.37 8.15
CA PHE A 255 -1.64 -10.18 7.18
C PHE A 255 -0.85 -11.46 6.99
N VAL A 256 -0.73 -11.96 5.76
CA VAL A 256 0.10 -13.13 5.45
C VAL A 256 1.42 -12.63 4.89
N ASN A 257 2.46 -12.69 5.73
CA ASN A 257 3.83 -12.36 5.37
C ASN A 257 4.51 -13.59 4.78
N GLY A 258 4.24 -13.84 3.50
CA GLY A 258 4.75 -14.98 2.76
C GLY A 258 4.74 -14.72 1.26
N GLY A 259 5.67 -15.34 0.53
CA GLY A 259 5.80 -15.19 -0.92
C GLY A 259 6.78 -14.09 -1.38
N PHE A 260 7.40 -13.35 -0.45
CA PHE A 260 8.42 -12.34 -0.76
C PHE A 260 9.82 -12.92 -0.62
N LYS A 261 10.44 -13.29 -1.75
CA LYS A 261 11.78 -13.89 -1.79
C LYS A 261 12.94 -12.88 -1.63
N ASN A 262 12.64 -11.57 -1.64
CA ASN A 262 13.66 -10.54 -1.74
C ASN A 262 13.70 -9.67 -0.47
N LYS A 263 14.91 -9.48 0.11
CA LYS A 263 15.16 -8.50 1.19
C LYS A 263 14.68 -7.09 0.83
N VAL A 264 14.69 -6.72 -0.45
CA VAL A 264 14.22 -5.43 -0.98
C VAL A 264 12.71 -5.23 -0.80
N ASP A 265 11.90 -6.29 -0.88
CA ASP A 265 10.45 -6.19 -0.68
C ASP A 265 10.08 -6.11 0.80
N ASN A 266 10.99 -6.51 1.71
CA ASN A 266 10.76 -6.50 3.15
C ASN A 266 11.08 -5.15 3.82
N CYS A 267 11.99 -4.35 3.27
CA CYS A 267 12.38 -3.07 3.89
C CYS A 267 11.23 -2.06 3.97
N ARG A 268 10.27 -2.12 3.03
CA ARG A 268 9.06 -1.27 3.04
C ARG A 268 8.07 -1.60 4.15
N PHE A 269 8.27 -2.69 4.87
CA PHE A 269 7.40 -3.13 5.95
C PHE A 269 7.97 -2.81 7.34
N ASP A 270 9.20 -2.31 7.39
CA ASP A 270 9.86 -1.98 8.64
C ASP A 270 9.12 -0.86 9.38
N GLY A 271 8.78 -1.11 10.64
CA GLY A 271 7.89 -0.29 11.46
C GLY A 271 6.38 -0.49 11.25
N LEU A 272 5.94 -1.16 10.18
CA LEU A 272 4.50 -1.41 9.92
C LEU A 272 4.02 -2.78 10.42
N PHE A 273 4.94 -3.74 10.50
CA PHE A 273 4.62 -5.15 10.77
C PHE A 273 4.00 -5.42 12.14
N ASP A 274 4.30 -4.59 13.12
CA ASP A 274 3.80 -4.75 14.49
C ASP A 274 2.31 -4.40 14.60
N PHE A 275 1.75 -3.72 13.59
CA PHE A 275 0.33 -3.37 13.55
C PHE A 275 -0.57 -4.57 13.26
N PHE A 276 -0.04 -5.62 12.65
CA PHE A 276 -0.84 -6.73 12.15
C PHE A 276 -0.90 -7.92 13.10
N ASN A 277 -2.06 -8.58 13.09
CA ASN A 277 -2.15 -10.02 13.28
C ASN A 277 -1.58 -10.68 12.03
N ARG A 278 -0.53 -11.48 12.19
CA ARG A 278 0.32 -11.92 11.10
C ARG A 278 0.53 -13.42 11.10
N ILE A 279 0.48 -14.01 9.90
CA ILE A 279 0.99 -15.34 9.60
C ILE A 279 2.32 -15.14 8.88
N ASP A 280 3.43 -15.48 9.52
CA ASP A 280 4.77 -15.46 8.93
C ASP A 280 5.05 -16.80 8.26
N VAL A 281 5.46 -16.79 7.00
CA VAL A 281 5.70 -17.99 6.19
C VAL A 281 7.13 -17.97 5.62
N ASP A 282 7.89 -19.03 5.86
CA ASP A 282 9.23 -19.21 5.30
C ASP A 282 9.23 -19.79 3.87
N ASP A 283 10.42 -19.88 3.27
CA ASP A 283 10.61 -20.42 1.91
C ASP A 283 10.22 -21.90 1.75
N LYS A 284 9.99 -22.62 2.85
CA LYS A 284 9.57 -24.05 2.89
C LYS A 284 8.09 -24.20 3.26
N ALA A 285 7.33 -23.10 3.30
CA ALA A 285 5.96 -23.03 3.80
C ALA A 285 5.80 -23.55 5.25
N ASN A 286 6.84 -23.47 6.06
CA ASN A 286 6.65 -23.47 7.50
C ASN A 286 6.12 -22.10 7.90
N SER A 287 5.32 -22.08 8.96
CA SER A 287 4.58 -20.89 9.32
C SER A 287 4.33 -20.77 10.80
N THR A 288 4.29 -19.53 11.26
CA THR A 288 4.03 -19.14 12.66
C THR A 288 3.05 -17.97 12.68
N VAL A 289 2.40 -17.74 13.83
CA VAL A 289 1.50 -16.60 14.03
C VAL A 289 1.93 -15.76 15.23
N ASN A 290 1.59 -14.49 15.22
CA ASN A 290 1.83 -13.54 16.32
C ASN A 290 0.55 -13.12 17.07
N PHE A 291 -0.52 -13.91 16.93
CA PHE A 291 -1.84 -13.63 17.49
C PHE A 291 -2.54 -14.95 17.84
N GLU A 292 -3.51 -14.86 18.75
CA GLU A 292 -4.30 -16.00 19.21
C GLU A 292 -5.64 -16.05 18.47
N PHE A 293 -6.16 -17.26 18.28
CA PHE A 293 -7.52 -17.50 17.79
C PHE A 293 -8.09 -18.75 18.47
N SER A 294 -9.41 -18.82 18.59
CA SER A 294 -10.09 -19.94 19.24
C SER A 294 -10.14 -21.18 18.35
N GLY A 295 -9.89 -22.35 18.93
CA GLY A 295 -9.94 -23.64 18.23
C GLY A 295 -8.65 -23.97 17.49
N GLU A 296 -8.67 -25.03 16.68
CA GLU A 296 -7.49 -25.47 15.90
C GLU A 296 -7.28 -24.65 14.63
N LYS A 297 -8.36 -24.11 14.04
CA LYS A 297 -8.36 -23.32 12.81
C LYS A 297 -9.35 -22.16 12.92
N ILE A 298 -9.08 -21.12 12.14
CA ILE A 298 -9.93 -19.95 11.96
C ILE A 298 -11.09 -20.33 11.06
N GLY A 299 -12.29 -20.31 11.63
CA GLY A 299 -13.55 -20.58 10.95
C GLY A 299 -14.47 -19.38 10.84
N ILE A 300 -15.64 -19.58 10.21
CA ILE A 300 -16.65 -18.53 9.94
C ILE A 300 -17.08 -17.78 11.20
N ASN A 301 -17.09 -18.46 12.34
CA ASN A 301 -17.50 -17.91 13.64
C ASN A 301 -16.33 -17.46 14.51
N SER A 302 -15.09 -17.56 14.01
CA SER A 302 -13.91 -17.11 14.75
C SER A 302 -13.93 -15.59 14.90
N LYS A 303 -13.67 -15.13 16.13
CA LYS A 303 -13.57 -13.70 16.43
C LYS A 303 -12.11 -13.29 16.36
N ILE A 304 -11.77 -12.50 15.34
CA ILE A 304 -10.44 -11.90 15.19
C ILE A 304 -10.54 -10.43 15.55
N SER A 305 -9.72 -10.00 16.51
CA SER A 305 -9.64 -8.59 16.93
C SER A 305 -8.32 -7.98 16.47
N ASN A 306 -8.37 -6.80 15.87
CA ASN A 306 -7.17 -6.08 15.47
C ASN A 306 -6.42 -5.54 16.69
N LYS A 307 -5.10 -5.40 16.55
CA LYS A 307 -4.27 -4.61 17.46
C LYS A 307 -4.59 -3.11 17.30
N ASP A 308 -4.18 -2.30 18.25
CA ASP A 308 -4.42 -0.85 18.31
C ASP A 308 -3.14 0.00 18.19
N VAL A 309 -1.98 -0.64 18.02
CA VAL A 309 -0.65 0.00 17.96
C VAL A 309 -0.58 1.08 16.86
N HIS A 310 -1.31 0.92 15.76
CA HIS A 310 -1.35 1.89 14.66
C HIS A 310 -2.08 3.19 15.01
N LEU A 311 -2.93 3.22 16.05
CA LEU A 311 -3.83 4.35 16.32
C LEU A 311 -3.09 5.65 16.60
N GLN A 312 -1.95 5.61 17.29
CA GLN A 312 -1.16 6.81 17.56
C GLN A 312 -0.61 7.44 16.27
N TYR A 313 -0.16 6.60 15.33
CA TYR A 313 0.37 7.05 14.04
C TYR A 313 -0.75 7.58 13.14
N ALA A 314 -1.90 6.90 13.14
CA ALA A 314 -3.09 7.34 12.42
C ALA A 314 -3.54 8.73 12.90
N ARG A 315 -3.68 8.93 14.22
CA ARG A 315 -4.08 10.22 14.81
C ARG A 315 -3.09 11.33 14.46
N ALA A 316 -1.78 11.08 14.61
CA ALA A 316 -0.76 12.06 14.26
C ALA A 316 -0.78 12.45 12.76
N LEU A 317 -1.00 11.47 11.87
CA LEU A 317 -1.17 11.72 10.44
C LEU A 317 -2.42 12.54 10.13
N VAL A 318 -3.56 12.18 10.72
CA VAL A 318 -4.84 12.89 10.55
C VAL A 318 -4.70 14.35 10.95
N GLU A 319 -4.13 14.65 12.12
CA GLU A 319 -3.93 16.02 12.60
C GLU A 319 -3.02 16.82 11.66
N LYS A 320 -1.92 16.22 11.21
CA LYS A 320 -0.99 16.87 10.27
C LYS A 320 -1.66 17.18 8.94
N CYS A 321 -2.42 16.24 8.37
CA CYS A 321 -3.08 16.42 7.08
C CYS A 321 -4.23 17.43 7.18
N LYS A 322 -5.03 17.39 8.25
CA LYS A 322 -6.06 18.40 8.51
C LYS A 322 -5.44 19.78 8.67
N SER A 323 -4.35 19.91 9.41
CA SER A 323 -3.66 21.20 9.58
C SER A 323 -3.15 21.77 8.26
N PHE A 324 -2.60 20.92 7.38
CA PHE A 324 -2.11 21.33 6.07
C PHE A 324 -3.24 21.71 5.10
N ALA A 325 -4.36 20.98 5.14
CA ALA A 325 -5.52 21.23 4.31
C ALA A 325 -6.36 22.44 4.74
N LYS A 326 -6.05 23.08 5.88
CA LYS A 326 -6.75 24.29 6.33
C LYS A 326 -6.54 25.44 5.33
N TYR A 327 -7.63 26.16 5.13
CA TYR A 327 -7.79 27.41 4.41
C TYR A 327 -7.47 28.60 5.30
#